data_AF-A0A963DKC5-F1
#
_entry.id   AF-A0A963DKC5-F1
#
_cell.length_a   1.000
_cell.length_b   1.000
_cell.length_c   1.000
_cell.angle_alpha   90.00
_cell.angle_beta   90.00
_cell.angle_gamma   90.00
#
_symmetry.space_group_name_H-M   'P 1'
#
loop_
_entity.id
_entity.type
_entity.pdbx_description
1 polymer ?
#
loop_
_entity_poly.entity_id
_entity_poly.type
_entity_poly.pdbx_seq_one_letter_code
_entity_poly.pdbx_strand_id
1 'polypeptide(L)'
;DWIEPLCEWTGALLDTPLPLGGPAARLAELSGAVPEMEFWIEAHHVDVAAVDALVRAHVLPGEPRPVLSMARVNGMLKGYIDLVFAWQGRYFVADYKSNWLGPDDAHYTPQAMARAILHARYDLQYALYLLALHRLLAARLPGYDVDRHIGGAAYLFLRGIGAPGAGMHFDRPPRALVEGLDELFAGGKAGRVA
;
A
#
# COMPACT_ATOMS: atom_id res chain seq x y z
N ASP A 1 -18.51 -29.38 -1.63
CA ASP A 1 -18.47 -28.57 -2.85
C ASP A 1 -18.08 -27.16 -2.43
N TRP A 2 -17.21 -26.48 -3.17
CA TRP A 2 -16.68 -25.15 -2.83
C TRP A 2 -17.21 -24.05 -3.74
N ILE A 3 -17.92 -24.39 -4.81
CA ILE A 3 -18.33 -23.42 -5.84
C ILE A 3 -19.26 -22.35 -5.25
N GLU A 4 -20.34 -22.76 -4.60
CA GLU A 4 -21.34 -21.83 -4.04
C GLU A 4 -20.74 -20.91 -2.96
N PRO A 5 -20.03 -21.42 -1.93
CA PRO A 5 -19.36 -20.55 -0.96
C PRO A 5 -18.34 -19.58 -1.60
N LEU A 6 -17.62 -20.02 -2.64
CA LEU A 6 -16.66 -19.17 -3.33
C LEU A 6 -17.36 -18.08 -4.15
N CYS A 7 -18.46 -18.40 -4.82
CA CYS A 7 -19.25 -17.42 -5.57
C CYS A 7 -19.86 -16.37 -4.65
N GLU A 8 -20.46 -16.78 -3.53
CA GLU A 8 -21.00 -15.88 -2.52
C GLU A 8 -19.92 -14.98 -1.93
N TRP A 9 -18.77 -15.56 -1.54
CA TRP A 9 -17.67 -14.81 -0.98
C TRP A 9 -17.03 -13.84 -1.98
N THR A 10 -16.87 -14.25 -3.24
CA THR A 10 -16.36 -13.36 -4.31
C THR A 10 -17.34 -12.22 -4.59
N GLY A 11 -18.65 -12.49 -4.60
CA GLY A 11 -19.67 -11.46 -4.69
C GLY A 11 -19.57 -10.46 -3.54
N ALA A 12 -19.44 -10.95 -2.30
CA ALA A 12 -19.23 -10.10 -1.14
C ALA A 12 -17.96 -9.25 -1.25
N LEU A 13 -16.83 -9.81 -1.72
CA LEU A 13 -15.60 -9.05 -1.95
C LEU A 13 -15.78 -7.93 -2.99
N LEU A 14 -16.55 -8.18 -4.05
CA LEU A 14 -16.77 -7.21 -5.11
C LEU A 14 -17.71 -6.06 -4.68
N ASP A 15 -18.73 -6.37 -3.88
CA ASP A 15 -19.81 -5.46 -3.53
C ASP A 15 -19.66 -4.75 -2.17
N THR A 16 -18.79 -5.23 -1.29
CA THR A 16 -18.61 -4.62 0.03
C THR A 16 -17.99 -3.21 -0.10
N PRO A 17 -18.62 -2.16 0.46
CA PRO A 17 -18.04 -0.82 0.46
C PRO A 17 -16.74 -0.77 1.28
N LEU A 18 -15.64 -0.43 0.61
CA LEU A 18 -14.30 -0.36 1.22
C LEU A 18 -14.02 1.03 1.80
N PRO A 19 -13.63 1.15 3.09
CA PRO A 19 -13.39 2.44 3.73
C PRO A 19 -12.00 3.01 3.37
N LEU A 20 -11.93 3.83 2.31
CA LEU A 20 -10.69 4.43 1.78
C LEU A 20 -10.34 5.81 2.40
N GLY A 21 -10.69 6.05 3.67
CA GLY A 21 -10.45 7.37 4.33
C GLY A 21 -11.22 8.55 3.70
N GLY A 22 -12.31 8.26 2.99
CA GLY A 22 -13.15 9.18 2.25
C GLY A 22 -14.41 8.46 1.76
N PRO A 23 -15.01 8.85 0.62
CA PRO A 23 -16.10 8.09 0.01
C PRO A 23 -15.70 6.64 -0.23
N ALA A 24 -16.49 5.70 0.29
CA ALA A 24 -16.23 4.28 0.10
C ALA A 24 -16.29 3.90 -1.39
N ALA A 25 -15.52 2.88 -1.77
CA ALA A 25 -15.53 2.32 -3.12
C ALA A 25 -15.89 0.84 -3.05
N ARG A 26 -16.59 0.32 -4.07
CA ARG A 26 -16.72 -1.11 -4.29
C ARG A 26 -15.76 -1.54 -5.38
N LEU A 27 -15.18 -2.74 -5.29
CA LEU A 27 -14.31 -3.24 -6.36
C LEU A 27 -15.06 -3.34 -7.69
N ALA A 28 -16.35 -3.68 -7.65
CA ALA A 28 -17.22 -3.73 -8.83
C ALA A 28 -17.44 -2.37 -9.53
N GLU A 29 -17.20 -1.25 -8.84
CA GLU A 29 -17.39 0.11 -9.35
C GLU A 29 -16.09 0.71 -9.91
N LEU A 30 -14.95 0.03 -9.70
CA LEU A 30 -13.66 0.53 -10.17
C LEU A 30 -13.58 0.46 -11.68
N SER A 31 -13.29 1.60 -12.29
CA SER A 31 -13.04 1.72 -13.73
C SER A 31 -11.55 2.00 -13.98
N GLY A 32 -10.98 1.35 -14.99
CA GLY A 32 -9.56 1.53 -15.34
C GLY A 32 -8.58 0.98 -14.29
N ALA A 33 -9.02 0.01 -13.48
CA ALA A 33 -8.13 -0.68 -12.55
C ALA A 33 -7.08 -1.51 -13.31
N VAL A 34 -5.84 -1.46 -12.85
CA VAL A 34 -4.71 -2.18 -13.43
C VAL A 34 -4.30 -3.28 -12.45
N PRO A 35 -4.57 -4.56 -12.76
CA PRO A 35 -4.11 -5.68 -11.95
C PRO A 35 -2.62 -5.93 -12.17
N GLU A 36 -1.95 -6.46 -11.15
CA GLU A 36 -0.58 -6.98 -11.20
C GLU A 36 0.43 -6.01 -11.84
N MET A 37 0.38 -4.73 -11.46
CA MET A 37 1.23 -3.70 -12.04
C MET A 37 2.70 -3.93 -11.64
N GLU A 38 3.52 -4.35 -12.61
CA GLU A 38 4.97 -4.48 -12.44
C GLU A 38 5.63 -3.10 -12.29
N PHE A 39 6.56 -2.98 -11.35
CA PHE A 39 7.40 -1.79 -11.21
C PHE A 39 8.87 -2.14 -11.01
N TRP A 40 9.71 -1.16 -11.36
CA TRP A 40 11.15 -1.18 -11.21
C TRP A 40 11.59 0.13 -10.57
N ILE A 41 12.28 0.05 -9.44
CA ILE A 41 12.87 1.20 -8.76
C ILE A 41 14.38 1.00 -8.73
N GLU A 42 15.11 1.91 -9.37
CA GLU A 42 16.56 2.01 -9.21
C GLU A 42 16.91 2.38 -7.77
N ALA A 43 17.82 1.61 -7.18
CA ALA A 43 18.37 1.83 -5.85
C ALA A 43 19.88 2.10 -5.96
N HIS A 44 20.28 3.34 -5.69
CA HIS A 44 21.68 3.79 -5.72
C HIS A 44 22.23 3.87 -4.29
N HIS A 45 22.85 2.77 -3.81
CA HIS A 45 23.37 2.67 -2.43
C HIS A 45 22.38 3.09 -1.32
N VAL A 46 21.11 2.71 -1.46
CA VAL A 46 20.04 3.06 -0.53
C VAL A 46 20.35 2.50 0.86
N ASP A 47 20.38 3.39 1.86
CA ASP A 47 20.51 3.02 3.26
C ASP A 47 19.17 2.48 3.79
N VAL A 48 19.14 1.18 4.06
CA VAL A 48 17.93 0.49 4.53
C VAL A 48 17.53 0.97 5.92
N ALA A 49 18.47 1.38 6.77
CA ALA A 49 18.16 1.91 8.08
C ALA A 49 17.49 3.29 7.97
N ALA A 50 17.90 4.11 7.00
CA ALA A 50 17.24 5.39 6.72
C ALA A 50 15.81 5.18 6.20
N VAL A 51 15.61 4.23 5.29
CA VAL A 51 14.27 3.83 4.81
C VAL A 51 13.41 3.34 5.97
N ASP A 52 13.93 2.42 6.81
CA ASP A 52 13.21 1.90 7.97
C ASP A 52 12.82 3.01 8.94
N ALA A 53 13.74 3.92 9.24
CA ALA A 53 13.49 5.05 10.13
C ALA A 53 12.39 5.98 9.58
N LEU A 54 12.42 6.28 8.28
CA LEU A 54 11.43 7.12 7.63
C LEU A 54 10.04 6.47 7.65
N VAL A 55 9.94 5.17 7.29
CA VAL A 55 8.68 4.43 7.37
C VAL A 55 8.16 4.43 8.81
N ARG A 56 9.01 4.15 9.81
CA ARG A 56 8.61 4.13 11.23
C ARG A 56 8.16 5.49 11.77
N ALA A 57 8.70 6.59 11.24
CA ALA A 57 8.29 7.93 11.63
C ALA A 57 6.87 8.29 11.15
N HIS A 58 6.44 7.73 10.02
CA HIS A 58 5.18 8.11 9.37
C HIS A 58 4.10 7.03 9.40
N VAL A 59 4.46 5.76 9.61
CA VAL A 59 3.55 4.62 9.55
C VAL A 59 3.50 3.92 10.91
N LEU A 60 2.34 3.99 11.57
CA LEU A 60 2.07 3.39 12.88
C LEU A 60 3.20 3.69 13.90
N PRO A 61 3.52 4.97 14.15
CA PRO A 61 4.71 5.35 14.92
C PRO A 61 4.68 4.80 16.34
N GLY A 62 5.84 4.33 16.82
CA GLY A 62 5.99 3.74 18.15
C GLY A 62 5.62 2.25 18.25
N GLU A 63 4.97 1.68 17.23
CA GLU A 63 4.58 0.27 17.25
C GLU A 63 5.76 -0.68 16.92
N PRO A 64 5.84 -1.84 17.60
CA PRO A 64 6.91 -2.80 17.39
C PRO A 64 6.79 -3.49 16.02
N ARG A 65 7.93 -3.68 15.35
CA ARG A 65 8.03 -4.41 14.08
C ARG A 65 9.41 -5.06 13.93
N PRO A 66 9.56 -6.14 13.15
CA PRO A 66 10.86 -6.77 12.92
C PRO A 66 11.88 -5.78 12.34
N VAL A 67 13.12 -5.84 12.81
CA VAL A 67 14.23 -4.99 12.33
C VAL A 67 14.67 -5.47 10.95
N LEU A 68 14.93 -4.53 10.02
CA LEU A 68 15.55 -4.87 8.74
C LEU A 68 17.04 -5.16 8.95
N SER A 69 17.51 -6.32 8.49
CA SER A 69 18.88 -6.79 8.68
C SER A 69 19.84 -6.43 7.53
N MET A 70 19.33 -5.86 6.43
CA MET A 70 20.15 -5.42 5.31
C MET A 70 20.75 -4.05 5.57
N ALA A 71 22.05 -3.88 5.27
CA ALA A 71 22.72 -2.59 5.46
C ALA A 71 22.47 -1.62 4.29
N ARG A 72 22.55 -2.11 3.05
CA ARG A 72 22.38 -1.30 1.84
C ARG A 72 21.72 -2.08 0.72
N VAL A 73 20.94 -1.41 -0.11
CA VAL A 73 20.42 -1.93 -1.37
C VAL A 73 21.06 -1.18 -2.53
N ASN A 74 21.61 -1.92 -3.49
CA ASN A 74 22.16 -1.36 -4.72
C ASN A 74 21.67 -2.20 -5.91
N GLY A 75 21.23 -1.55 -6.99
CA GLY A 75 20.71 -2.21 -8.18
C GLY A 75 19.24 -1.88 -8.42
N MET A 76 18.44 -2.88 -8.78
CA MET A 76 17.02 -2.71 -9.10
C MET A 76 16.13 -3.42 -8.08
N LEU A 77 15.17 -2.69 -7.52
CA LEU A 77 14.05 -3.27 -6.81
C LEU A 77 12.92 -3.54 -7.80
N LYS A 78 12.58 -4.82 -7.97
CA LYS A 78 11.43 -5.27 -8.76
C LYS A 78 10.28 -5.66 -7.83
N GLY A 79 9.05 -5.29 -8.19
CA GLY A 79 7.85 -5.73 -7.48
C GLY A 79 6.60 -5.70 -8.36
N TYR A 80 5.51 -6.20 -7.79
CA TYR A 80 4.18 -6.24 -8.40
C TYR A 80 3.16 -5.70 -7.40
N ILE A 81 2.30 -4.79 -7.84
CA ILE A 81 1.18 -4.29 -7.06
C ILE A 81 -0.07 -5.02 -7.52
N ASP A 82 -0.77 -5.74 -6.64
CA ASP A 82 -1.92 -6.57 -7.01
C ASP A 82 -2.99 -5.76 -7.75
N LEU A 83 -3.26 -4.54 -7.30
CA LEU A 83 -4.20 -3.65 -7.95
C LEU A 83 -3.80 -2.18 -7.80
N VAL A 84 -3.79 -1.44 -8.91
CA VAL A 84 -3.78 0.02 -8.91
C VAL A 84 -5.10 0.52 -9.48
N PHE A 85 -5.75 1.47 -8.82
CA PHE A 85 -7.03 2.00 -9.29
C PHE A 85 -7.16 3.49 -8.98
N ALA A 86 -8.08 4.13 -9.71
CA ALA A 86 -8.47 5.51 -9.46
C ALA A 86 -9.87 5.55 -8.82
N TRP A 87 -10.03 6.40 -7.80
CA TRP A 87 -11.31 6.67 -7.18
C TRP A 87 -11.40 8.14 -6.76
N GLN A 88 -12.46 8.83 -7.16
CA GLN A 88 -12.70 10.23 -6.80
C GLN A 88 -11.49 11.17 -7.09
N GLY A 89 -10.84 10.96 -8.24
CA GLY A 89 -9.69 11.77 -8.68
C GLY A 89 -8.37 11.45 -7.96
N ARG A 90 -8.31 10.38 -7.17
CA ARG A 90 -7.10 9.91 -6.46
C ARG A 90 -6.72 8.50 -6.93
N TYR A 91 -5.44 8.17 -6.86
CA TYR A 91 -4.88 6.88 -7.25
C TYR A 91 -4.45 6.10 -6.01
N PHE A 92 -4.80 4.82 -5.96
CA PHE A 92 -4.59 3.94 -4.83
C PHE A 92 -3.78 2.72 -5.27
N VAL A 93 -3.00 2.19 -4.32
CA VAL A 93 -2.46 0.84 -4.41
C VAL A 93 -3.28 -0.07 -3.50
N ALA A 94 -3.57 -1.28 -3.95
CA ALA A 94 -4.20 -2.31 -3.14
C ALA A 94 -3.45 -3.64 -3.24
N ASP A 95 -3.56 -4.42 -2.17
CA ASP A 95 -2.95 -5.73 -2.02
C ASP A 95 -3.89 -6.66 -1.25
N TYR A 96 -4.01 -7.90 -1.72
CA TYR A 96 -4.93 -8.89 -1.15
C TYR A 96 -4.19 -9.81 -0.18
N LYS A 97 -4.63 -9.81 1.07
CA LYS A 97 -4.03 -10.59 2.16
C LYS A 97 -4.95 -11.74 2.57
N SER A 98 -4.48 -12.97 2.37
CA SER A 98 -5.20 -14.19 2.81
C SER A 98 -4.87 -14.59 4.25
N ASN A 99 -4.22 -13.70 5.02
CA ASN A 99 -3.76 -13.94 6.39
C ASN A 99 -4.92 -14.38 7.30
N TRP A 100 -4.64 -15.40 8.11
CA TRP A 100 -5.56 -15.89 9.14
C TRP A 100 -5.31 -15.11 10.44
N LEU A 101 -6.29 -14.32 10.88
CA LEU A 101 -6.23 -13.57 12.15
C LEU A 101 -7.08 -14.21 13.25
N GLY A 102 -7.95 -15.15 12.87
CA GLY A 102 -8.81 -15.92 13.74
C GLY A 102 -9.96 -16.59 12.98
N PRO A 103 -10.86 -17.29 13.68
CA PRO A 103 -11.92 -18.10 13.08
C PRO A 103 -13.06 -17.30 12.43
N ASP A 104 -13.25 -16.03 12.79
CA ASP A 104 -14.40 -15.22 12.35
C ASP A 104 -14.05 -13.73 12.20
N ASP A 105 -15.02 -12.95 11.70
CA ASP A 105 -14.89 -11.50 11.46
C ASP A 105 -14.51 -10.70 12.72
N ALA A 106 -14.82 -11.18 13.93
CA ALA A 106 -14.47 -10.49 15.17
C ALA A 106 -12.96 -10.48 15.43
N HIS A 107 -12.19 -11.32 14.73
CA HIS A 107 -10.73 -11.35 14.81
C HIS A 107 -10.05 -10.41 13.82
N TYR A 108 -10.78 -9.88 12.84
CA TYR A 108 -10.28 -8.92 11.85
C TYR A 108 -10.48 -7.47 12.33
N THR A 109 -10.10 -7.21 13.58
CA THR A 109 -10.13 -5.87 14.18
C THR A 109 -9.05 -4.97 13.58
N PRO A 110 -9.22 -3.63 13.60
CA PRO A 110 -8.17 -2.70 13.18
C PRO A 110 -6.82 -2.97 13.86
N GLN A 111 -6.82 -3.31 15.14
CA GLN A 111 -5.61 -3.60 15.91
C GLN A 111 -4.96 -4.93 15.49
N ALA A 112 -5.76 -5.98 15.22
CA ALA A 112 -5.23 -7.25 14.74
C ALA A 112 -4.62 -7.12 13.35
N MET A 113 -5.29 -6.40 12.44
CA MET A 113 -4.76 -6.12 11.10
C MET A 113 -3.50 -5.25 11.15
N ALA A 114 -3.47 -4.20 11.98
CA ALA A 114 -2.27 -3.37 12.16
C ALA A 114 -1.07 -4.19 12.67
N ARG A 115 -1.28 -5.11 13.63
CA ARG A 115 -0.22 -6.03 14.07
C ARG A 115 0.27 -6.93 12.94
N ALA A 116 -0.64 -7.45 12.10
CA ALA A 116 -0.27 -8.28 10.97
C ALA A 116 0.53 -7.49 9.91
N ILE A 117 0.12 -6.25 9.63
CA ILE A 117 0.84 -5.30 8.76
C ILE A 117 2.29 -5.12 9.24
N LEU A 118 2.46 -4.83 10.53
CA LEU A 118 3.77 -4.57 11.12
C LEU A 118 4.63 -5.83 11.22
N HIS A 119 4.05 -6.96 11.60
CA HIS A 119 4.77 -8.23 11.75
C HIS A 119 5.34 -8.72 10.41
N ALA A 120 4.56 -8.60 9.33
CA ALA A 120 4.99 -9.02 8.00
C ALA A 120 5.76 -7.95 7.21
N ARG A 121 6.02 -6.78 7.82
CA ARG A 121 6.61 -5.60 7.17
C ARG A 121 5.85 -5.12 5.93
N TYR A 122 4.53 -5.27 5.94
CA TYR A 122 3.66 -4.73 4.90
C TYR A 122 3.64 -3.20 4.92
N ASP A 123 3.98 -2.57 6.05
CA ASP A 123 4.26 -1.14 6.17
C ASP A 123 5.32 -0.65 5.18
N LEU A 124 6.43 -1.39 5.10
CA LEU A 124 7.49 -1.12 4.13
C LEU A 124 7.03 -1.44 2.71
N GLN A 125 6.30 -2.55 2.52
CA GLN A 125 5.78 -2.96 1.22
C GLN A 125 4.92 -1.86 0.59
N TYR A 126 3.90 -1.36 1.29
CA TYR A 126 3.05 -0.33 0.70
C TYR A 126 3.74 1.02 0.58
N ALA A 127 4.71 1.35 1.45
CA ALA A 127 5.49 2.56 1.28
C ALA A 127 6.28 2.53 -0.05
N LEU A 128 6.85 1.37 -0.41
CA LEU A 128 7.51 1.16 -1.69
C LEU A 128 6.52 1.14 -2.88
N TYR A 129 5.33 0.60 -2.69
CA TYR A 129 4.27 0.65 -3.72
C TYR A 129 3.80 2.09 -3.98
N LEU A 130 3.67 2.89 -2.92
CA LEU A 130 3.34 4.31 -3.03
C LEU A 130 4.47 5.10 -3.70
N LEU A 131 5.74 4.78 -3.44
CA LEU A 131 6.87 5.35 -4.19
C LEU A 131 6.80 5.00 -5.68
N ALA A 132 6.52 3.73 -6.02
CA ALA A 132 6.37 3.31 -7.41
C ALA A 132 5.23 4.07 -8.12
N LEU A 133 4.07 4.16 -7.45
CA LEU A 133 2.92 4.90 -7.95
C LEU A 133 3.23 6.40 -8.09
N HIS A 134 3.92 6.99 -7.12
CA HIS A 134 4.37 8.37 -7.14
C HIS A 134 5.21 8.67 -8.39
N ARG A 135 6.26 7.87 -8.64
CA ARG A 135 7.13 8.04 -9.81
C ARG A 135 6.37 7.88 -11.12
N LEU A 136 5.45 6.91 -11.19
CA LEU A 136 4.61 6.70 -12.37
C LEU A 136 3.72 7.93 -12.65
N LEU A 137 3.02 8.44 -11.64
CA LEU A 137 2.13 9.58 -11.79
C LEU A 137 2.91 10.86 -12.10
N ALA A 138 4.04 11.10 -11.43
CA ALA A 138 4.91 12.24 -11.74
C ALA A 138 5.38 12.24 -13.19
N ALA A 139 5.66 11.07 -13.78
CA ALA A 139 6.08 10.93 -15.16
C ALA A 139 4.95 11.07 -16.20
N ARG A 140 3.69 10.84 -15.80
CA ARG A 140 2.57 10.66 -16.75
C ARG A 140 1.42 11.66 -16.59
N LEU A 141 1.25 12.24 -15.41
CA LEU A 141 0.10 13.09 -15.08
C LEU A 141 0.54 14.56 -15.03
N PRO A 142 0.14 15.39 -16.02
CA PRO A 142 0.42 16.82 -15.97
C PRO A 142 -0.20 17.47 -14.73
N GLY A 143 0.58 18.31 -14.05
CA GLY A 143 0.13 18.96 -12.81
C GLY A 143 -0.02 18.00 -11.63
N TYR A 144 0.71 16.86 -11.65
CA TYR A 144 0.76 15.93 -10.53
C TYR A 144 1.16 16.64 -9.22
N ASP A 145 0.54 16.17 -8.16
CA ASP A 145 0.69 16.68 -6.80
C ASP A 145 0.35 15.53 -5.83
N VAL A 146 1.22 15.27 -4.85
CA VAL A 146 1.10 14.12 -3.95
C VAL A 146 -0.20 14.20 -3.12
N ASP A 147 -0.49 15.35 -2.53
CA ASP A 147 -1.65 15.52 -1.63
C ASP A 147 -2.98 15.53 -2.38
N ARG A 148 -2.97 15.91 -3.65
CA ARG A 148 -4.15 15.85 -4.52
C ARG A 148 -4.37 14.47 -5.11
N HIS A 149 -3.33 13.78 -5.57
CA HIS A 149 -3.49 12.61 -6.44
C HIS A 149 -3.19 11.28 -5.77
N ILE A 150 -2.36 11.21 -4.72
CA ILE A 150 -2.16 9.95 -4.00
C ILE A 150 -3.33 9.74 -3.02
N GLY A 151 -4.03 8.63 -3.22
CA GLY A 151 -5.16 8.19 -2.42
C GLY A 151 -4.76 7.40 -1.19
N GLY A 152 -3.72 6.58 -1.28
CA GLY A 152 -3.19 5.77 -0.17
C GLY A 152 -3.03 4.30 -0.55
N ALA A 153 -2.79 3.48 0.47
CA ALA A 153 -2.63 2.04 0.37
C ALA A 153 -3.80 1.32 1.06
N ALA A 154 -4.40 0.37 0.34
CA ALA A 154 -5.55 -0.40 0.79
C ALA A 154 -5.19 -1.89 0.86
N TYR A 155 -5.01 -2.41 2.07
CA TYR A 155 -4.66 -3.82 2.31
C TYR A 155 -5.89 -4.59 2.74
N LEU A 156 -6.39 -5.46 1.86
CA LEU A 156 -7.64 -6.19 2.03
C LEU A 156 -7.36 -7.57 2.63
N PHE A 157 -7.66 -7.74 3.91
CA PHE A 157 -7.68 -9.04 4.56
C PHE A 157 -8.94 -9.79 4.15
N LEU A 158 -8.86 -10.57 3.06
CA LEU A 158 -10.01 -11.15 2.35
C LEU A 158 -10.95 -11.97 3.26
N ARG A 159 -10.38 -12.63 4.27
CA ARG A 159 -11.12 -13.46 5.24
C ARG A 159 -11.96 -12.65 6.24
N GLY A 160 -11.69 -11.35 6.36
CA GLY A 160 -12.40 -10.43 7.27
C GLY A 160 -13.38 -9.50 6.56
N ILE A 161 -13.81 -9.83 5.33
CA ILE A 161 -14.67 -8.97 4.52
C ILE A 161 -16.00 -8.64 5.22
N GLY A 162 -16.50 -9.51 6.09
CA GLY A 162 -17.72 -9.30 6.88
C GLY A 162 -17.50 -8.48 8.17
N ALA A 163 -16.25 -8.19 8.54
CA ALA A 163 -15.96 -7.37 9.72
C ALA A 163 -16.46 -5.93 9.52
N PRO A 164 -16.75 -5.17 10.60
CA PRO A 164 -17.24 -3.79 10.50
C PRO A 164 -16.36 -2.85 9.65
N GLY A 165 -15.06 -3.14 9.52
CA GLY A 165 -14.11 -2.42 8.67
C GLY A 165 -13.87 -3.04 7.28
N ALA A 166 -14.72 -3.98 6.84
CA ALA A 166 -14.59 -4.71 5.57
C ALA A 166 -13.24 -5.41 5.36
N GLY A 167 -12.60 -5.87 6.46
CA GLY A 167 -11.27 -6.46 6.42
C GLY A 167 -10.18 -5.50 5.90
N MET A 168 -10.45 -4.19 5.88
CA MET A 168 -9.56 -3.19 5.30
C MET A 168 -8.59 -2.64 6.33
N HIS A 169 -7.30 -2.74 6.05
CA HIS A 169 -6.31 -1.83 6.60
C HIS A 169 -6.00 -0.76 5.56
N PHE A 170 -6.43 0.46 5.82
CA PHE A 170 -6.17 1.61 4.96
C PHE A 170 -5.19 2.56 5.64
N ASP A 171 -4.17 2.98 4.90
CA ASP A 171 -3.25 4.02 5.31
C ASP A 171 -3.04 5.03 4.18
N ARG A 172 -2.91 6.30 4.54
CA ARG A 172 -2.57 7.37 3.61
C ARG A 172 -1.40 8.15 4.20
N PRO A 173 -0.16 7.66 3.98
CA PRO A 173 1.00 8.35 4.48
C PRO A 173 1.13 9.78 3.93
N PRO A 174 1.73 10.69 4.70
CA PRO A 174 1.91 12.08 4.28
C PRO A 174 2.91 12.16 3.12
N ARG A 175 2.85 13.28 2.38
CA ARG A 175 3.83 13.65 1.35
C ARG A 175 5.29 13.39 1.78
N ALA A 176 5.61 13.76 3.02
CA ALA A 176 6.95 13.62 3.59
C ALA A 176 7.51 12.18 3.52
N LEU A 177 6.65 11.16 3.67
CA LEU A 177 7.09 9.77 3.49
C LEU A 177 7.44 9.50 2.03
N VAL A 178 6.55 9.86 1.10
CA VAL A 178 6.67 9.54 -0.32
C VAL A 178 7.86 10.26 -0.96
N GLU A 179 7.96 11.57 -0.74
CA GLU A 179 9.07 12.39 -1.27
C GLU A 179 10.39 12.03 -0.58
N GLY A 180 10.40 11.79 0.74
CA GLY A 180 11.59 11.34 1.45
C GLY A 180 12.11 9.98 0.96
N LEU A 181 11.20 9.04 0.64
CA LEU A 181 11.59 7.79 -0.03
C LEU A 181 12.16 8.05 -1.42
N ASP A 182 11.54 8.93 -2.21
CA ASP A 182 12.05 9.26 -3.54
C ASP A 182 13.47 9.82 -3.50
N GLU A 183 13.75 10.73 -2.57
CA GLU A 183 15.08 11.30 -2.33
C GLU A 183 16.12 10.25 -1.93
N LEU A 184 15.76 9.34 -1.02
CA LEU A 184 16.63 8.24 -0.59
C LEU A 184 16.99 7.32 -1.76
N PHE A 185 16.03 7.01 -2.64
CA PHE A 185 16.25 6.16 -3.81
C PHE A 185 16.95 6.90 -4.96
N ALA A 186 16.85 8.22 -5.04
CA ALA A 186 17.58 9.06 -6.01
C ALA A 186 19.08 9.25 -5.65
N GLY A 187 19.53 8.73 -4.52
CA GLY A 187 20.94 8.81 -4.09
C GLY A 187 21.39 10.20 -3.66
N GLY A 188 20.47 11.04 -3.15
CA GLY A 188 20.79 12.37 -2.62
C GLY A 188 21.20 13.42 -3.67
N LYS A 189 20.98 13.17 -4.97
CA LYS A 189 21.26 14.14 -6.05
C LYS A 189 20.03 15.01 -6.39
N ALA A 190 19.37 15.59 -5.39
CA ALA A 190 18.51 16.74 -5.63
C ALA A 190 19.39 18.00 -5.64
N GLY A 191 19.91 18.38 -6.82
CA GLY A 191 20.64 19.65 -6.96
C GLY A 191 21.69 19.68 -8.05
N ARG A 192 21.28 19.63 -9.32
CA ARG A 192 21.94 20.33 -10.44
C ARG A 192 21.01 20.29 -11.64
N VAL A 193 20.05 21.21 -11.64
CA VAL A 193 19.54 21.76 -12.89
C VAL A 193 20.48 22.92 -13.21
N ALA A 194 21.20 22.78 -14.33
CA ALA A 194 21.97 23.86 -14.95
C ALA A 194 21.02 24.86 -15.62
#